data_AF-A0AAW7FU85-F1
#
_entry.id   AF-A0AAW7FU85-F1
#
_cell.length_a   1.000
_cell.length_b   1.000
_cell.length_c   1.000
_cell.angle_alpha   90.00
_cell.angle_beta   90.00
_cell.angle_gamma   90.00
#
_symmetry.space_group_name_H-M   'P 1'
#
loop_
_entity.id
_entity.type
_entity.pdbx_description
1 polymer ?
#
loop_
_entity_poly.entity_id
_entity_poly.type
_entity_poly.pdbx_seq_one_letter_code
_entity_poly.pdbx_strand_id
1 'polypeptide(L)'
;MKKLLLVTSLASVFVAANAMADVTASATASWDATATKDTTSMLVVTPLNSLTFQYAEGLKAFNSQDGAFDVTIQGQETATDFELTAQIISNTLTNASGDASTLNVGVAWNGTALTNSSDTVLVNSSSTSGLESLMVDGAYNGAARVSDQSNFKFTIASATSDGSQAVTDYSALPDGYWTGDVKVQFNATWTTPSA
;
A
#
# COMPACT_ATOMS: atom_id res chain seq x y z
N MET A 1 13.59 23.63 14.39
CA MET A 1 14.60 23.03 13.49
C MET A 1 13.99 21.75 12.94
N LYS A 2 13.59 21.74 11.66
CA LYS A 2 12.96 20.58 11.00
C LYS A 2 14.03 19.51 10.75
N LYS A 3 13.88 18.33 11.36
CA LYS A 3 14.69 17.16 11.00
C LYS A 3 13.99 16.49 9.82
N LEU A 4 14.63 16.59 8.66
CA LEU A 4 14.25 15.85 7.45
C LEU A 4 14.52 14.36 7.75
N LEU A 5 13.47 13.57 7.92
CA LEU A 5 13.57 12.12 8.05
C LEU A 5 13.82 11.53 6.66
N LEU A 6 15.02 11.00 6.47
CA LEU A 6 15.43 10.28 5.27
C LEU A 6 14.80 8.89 5.34
N VAL A 7 13.84 8.58 4.46
CA VAL A 7 13.26 7.23 4.33
C VAL A 7 14.29 6.35 3.63
N THR A 8 14.89 5.42 4.35
CA THR A 8 15.79 4.40 3.81
C THR A 8 15.01 3.15 3.42
N SER A 9 14.83 2.92 2.11
CA SER A 9 14.34 1.64 1.59
C SER A 9 15.43 0.56 1.71
N LEU A 10 15.22 -0.45 2.56
CA LEU A 10 16.07 -1.63 2.62
C LEU A 10 15.64 -2.61 1.51
N ALA A 11 16.45 -2.75 0.46
CA ALA A 11 16.33 -3.82 -0.52
C ALA A 11 17.36 -4.92 -0.17
N SER A 12 16.89 -6.12 0.15
CA SER A 12 17.75 -7.30 0.37
C SER A 12 17.61 -8.28 -0.79
N VAL A 13 18.72 -8.60 -1.46
CA VAL A 13 18.79 -9.63 -2.51
C VAL A 13 19.58 -10.82 -1.98
N PHE A 14 18.96 -11.99 -1.88
CA PHE A 14 19.66 -13.24 -1.60
C PHE A 14 19.86 -13.99 -2.92
N VAL A 15 21.11 -14.32 -3.27
CA VAL A 15 21.44 -15.19 -4.41
C VAL A 15 22.10 -16.45 -3.87
N ALA A 16 21.41 -17.58 -3.94
CA ALA A 16 21.99 -18.90 -3.73
C ALA A 16 21.96 -19.66 -5.07
N ALA A 17 23.14 -20.03 -5.59
CA ALA A 17 23.27 -20.77 -6.84
C ALA A 17 23.03 -22.29 -6.60
N ASN A 18 22.22 -22.89 -7.49
CA ASN A 18 22.22 -24.25 -8.05
C ASN A 18 20.78 -24.82 -8.15
N ALA A 19 20.39 -25.23 -9.37
CA ALA A 19 19.03 -25.35 -9.94
C ALA A 19 18.47 -24.00 -10.42
N MET A 20 17.99 -23.91 -11.68
CA MET A 20 17.26 -22.74 -12.20
C MET A 20 15.96 -22.65 -11.40
N ALA A 21 15.98 -21.86 -10.33
CA ALA A 21 14.85 -21.56 -9.49
C ALA A 21 14.30 -20.19 -9.89
N ASP A 22 13.00 -19.99 -9.67
CA ASP A 22 12.36 -18.70 -9.89
C ASP A 22 13.13 -17.59 -9.16
N VAL A 23 13.28 -16.45 -9.85
CA VAL A 23 13.92 -15.27 -9.26
C VAL A 23 12.83 -14.50 -8.54
N THR A 24 13.04 -14.19 -7.26
CA THR A 24 12.09 -13.41 -6.45
C THR A 24 12.75 -12.16 -5.89
N ALA A 25 12.02 -11.05 -5.85
CA ALA A 25 12.43 -9.81 -5.20
C ALA A 25 11.25 -9.21 -4.42
N SER A 26 11.53 -8.52 -3.31
CA SER A 26 10.50 -7.81 -2.55
C SER A 26 10.89 -6.38 -2.22
N ALA A 27 9.88 -5.51 -2.15
CA ALA A 27 10.03 -4.11 -1.79
C ALA A 27 8.86 -3.68 -0.89
N THR A 28 9.04 -2.64 -0.09
CA THR A 28 7.96 -2.09 0.74
C THR A 28 7.80 -0.62 0.45
N ALA A 29 6.59 -0.24 0.04
CA ALA A 29 6.18 1.15 -0.04
C ALA A 29 5.51 1.56 1.28
N SER A 30 5.77 2.79 1.71
CA SER A 30 5.23 3.36 2.95
C SER A 30 4.61 4.72 2.64
N TRP A 31 3.38 4.92 3.09
CA TRP A 31 2.70 6.20 3.02
C TRP A 31 2.42 6.71 4.43
N ASP A 32 2.84 7.95 4.70
CA ASP A 32 2.45 8.67 5.90
C ASP A 32 0.95 8.96 5.81
N ALA A 33 0.19 8.50 6.80
CA ALA A 33 -1.26 8.62 6.83
C ALA A 33 -1.72 9.37 8.09
N THR A 34 -2.65 10.29 7.87
CA THR A 34 -3.24 11.13 8.91
C THR A 34 -4.76 11.10 8.75
N ALA A 35 -5.48 11.03 9.85
CA ALA A 35 -6.94 11.11 9.84
C ALA A 35 -7.41 12.10 10.90
N THR A 36 -8.32 12.99 10.52
CA THR A 36 -8.86 14.01 11.41
C THR A 36 -10.37 13.90 11.46
N LYS A 37 -10.91 13.87 12.67
CA LYS A 37 -12.32 14.11 12.95
C LYS A 37 -12.41 15.40 13.77
N ASP A 38 -12.96 16.43 13.13
CA ASP A 38 -13.24 17.71 13.76
C ASP A 38 -14.65 18.11 13.34
N THR A 39 -15.58 18.02 14.28
CA THR A 39 -17.00 18.37 14.10
C THR A 39 -17.34 19.74 14.67
N THR A 40 -16.36 20.42 15.28
CA THR A 40 -16.55 21.68 15.99
C THR A 40 -16.07 22.89 15.19
N SER A 41 -15.06 22.71 14.33
CA SER A 41 -14.53 23.77 13.48
C SER A 41 -15.41 24.05 12.27
N MET A 42 -15.60 25.33 11.98
CA MET A 42 -16.36 25.78 10.81
C MET A 42 -15.62 25.62 9.47
N LEU A 43 -14.31 25.35 9.48
CA LEU A 43 -13.47 25.16 8.28
C LEU A 43 -12.30 24.23 8.59
N VAL A 44 -12.11 23.22 7.75
CA VAL A 44 -10.97 22.29 7.80
C VAL A 44 -10.22 22.33 6.45
N VAL A 45 -8.88 22.40 6.49
CA VAL A 45 -8.01 22.48 5.31
C VAL A 45 -6.93 21.39 5.39
N THR A 46 -6.73 20.66 4.30
CA THR A 46 -5.90 19.44 4.24
C THR A 46 -4.75 19.57 3.22
N PRO A 47 -3.48 19.33 3.58
CA PRO A 47 -2.36 19.27 2.64
C PRO A 47 -2.31 17.94 1.87
N LEU A 48 -1.91 17.97 0.59
CA LEU A 48 -2.11 16.90 -0.42
C LEU A 48 -0.94 15.92 -0.66
N ASN A 49 0.16 16.01 0.10
CA ASN A 49 1.37 15.19 -0.16
C ASN A 49 1.48 13.93 0.73
N SER A 50 0.49 13.70 1.59
CA SER A 50 0.33 12.54 2.49
C SER A 50 -1.10 12.01 2.36
N LEU A 51 -1.34 10.74 2.69
CA LEU A 51 -2.72 10.22 2.73
C LEU A 51 -3.44 10.91 3.88
N THR A 52 -4.37 11.82 3.57
CA THR A 52 -5.14 12.52 4.62
C THR A 52 -6.62 12.19 4.52
N PHE A 53 -7.17 11.67 5.60
CA PHE A 53 -8.58 11.33 5.73
C PHE A 53 -9.30 12.38 6.58
N GLN A 54 -10.41 12.89 6.06
CA GLN A 54 -11.28 13.83 6.76
C GLN A 54 -12.65 13.18 6.98
N TYR A 55 -13.12 13.23 8.22
CA TYR A 55 -14.49 12.84 8.54
C TYR A 55 -15.48 13.84 7.96
N ALA A 56 -16.43 13.36 7.17
CA ALA A 56 -17.54 14.13 6.62
C ALA A 56 -18.82 13.83 7.41
N GLU A 57 -19.23 14.76 8.28
CA GLU A 57 -20.34 14.59 9.22
C GLU A 57 -21.66 14.23 8.52
N GLY A 58 -22.00 14.91 7.42
CA GLY A 58 -23.22 14.64 6.65
C GLY A 58 -23.28 13.24 6.03
N LEU A 59 -22.15 12.56 5.87
CA LEU A 59 -22.04 11.20 5.34
C LEU A 59 -21.70 10.15 6.41
N LYS A 60 -21.39 10.62 7.63
CA LYS A 60 -20.88 9.81 8.73
C LYS A 60 -19.69 8.91 8.37
N ALA A 61 -18.86 9.35 7.44
CA ALA A 61 -17.76 8.56 6.88
C ALA A 61 -16.51 9.41 6.66
N PHE A 62 -15.35 8.76 6.65
CA PHE A 62 -14.13 9.38 6.13
C PHE A 62 -14.15 9.37 4.61
N ASN A 63 -13.54 10.38 3.99
CA ASN A 63 -13.30 10.37 2.55
C ASN A 63 -12.30 9.26 2.15
N SER A 64 -12.12 9.07 0.84
CA SER A 64 -11.13 8.13 0.29
C SER A 64 -10.02 8.88 -0.42
N GLN A 65 -8.85 8.24 -0.53
CA GLN A 65 -7.65 8.81 -1.17
C GLN A 65 -7.06 7.85 -2.19
N ASP A 66 -6.44 8.38 -3.23
CA ASP A 66 -5.65 7.59 -4.18
C ASP A 66 -4.18 7.80 -3.85
N GLY A 67 -3.45 6.72 -3.57
CA GLY A 67 -2.00 6.77 -3.33
C GLY A 67 -1.26 6.17 -4.50
N ALA A 68 -0.55 7.02 -5.24
CA ALA A 68 0.27 6.60 -6.37
C ALA A 68 1.53 5.84 -5.92
N PHE A 69 1.99 4.92 -6.76
CA PHE A 69 3.27 4.25 -6.64
C PHE A 69 3.90 4.02 -8.01
N ASP A 70 5.22 4.06 -8.04
CA ASP A 70 6.03 3.64 -9.18
C ASP A 70 6.59 2.25 -8.91
N VAL A 71 6.53 1.36 -9.90
CA VAL A 71 7.23 0.07 -9.88
C VAL A 71 8.31 0.12 -10.94
N THR A 72 9.51 -0.35 -10.60
CA THR A 72 10.57 -0.56 -11.58
C THR A 72 11.17 -1.93 -11.40
N ILE A 73 11.13 -2.72 -12.46
CA ILE A 73 11.66 -4.08 -12.50
C ILE A 73 12.95 -4.14 -13.31
N GLN A 74 13.81 -5.10 -13.01
CA GLN A 74 14.94 -5.47 -13.84
C GLN A 74 14.57 -6.74 -14.59
N GLY A 75 14.57 -6.70 -15.93
CA GLY A 75 14.30 -7.88 -16.73
C GLY A 75 15.30 -9.01 -16.46
N GLN A 76 14.82 -10.26 -16.62
CA GLN A 76 15.56 -11.50 -16.45
C GLN A 76 15.49 -12.29 -17.77
N GLU A 77 16.57 -12.32 -18.55
CA GLU A 77 16.58 -12.82 -19.95
C GLU A 77 16.03 -14.25 -20.15
N THR A 78 16.09 -15.10 -19.12
CA THR A 78 15.60 -16.48 -19.18
C THR A 78 14.18 -16.65 -18.63
N ALA A 79 13.51 -15.57 -18.21
CA ALA A 79 12.17 -15.64 -17.65
C ALA A 79 11.14 -15.95 -18.74
N THR A 80 10.23 -16.86 -18.43
CA THR A 80 9.08 -17.19 -19.29
C THR A 80 7.79 -16.54 -18.82
N ASP A 81 7.66 -16.25 -17.53
CA ASP A 81 6.51 -15.55 -16.96
C ASP A 81 6.96 -14.58 -15.86
N PHE A 82 6.06 -13.65 -15.50
CA PHE A 82 6.24 -12.67 -14.45
C PHE A 82 4.96 -12.50 -13.65
N GLU A 83 5.11 -12.40 -12.33
CA GLU A 83 4.03 -12.06 -11.41
C GLU A 83 4.49 -11.01 -10.41
N LEU A 84 3.62 -10.03 -10.15
CA LEU A 84 3.75 -9.07 -9.08
C LEU A 84 2.54 -9.17 -8.17
N THR A 85 2.78 -9.42 -6.89
CA THR A 85 1.75 -9.43 -5.84
C THR A 85 1.99 -8.32 -4.83
N ALA A 86 0.97 -8.03 -4.02
CA ALA A 86 1.08 -7.13 -2.89
C ALA A 86 0.33 -7.61 -1.65
N GLN A 87 0.84 -7.23 -0.48
CA GLN A 87 0.31 -7.58 0.84
C GLN A 87 0.46 -6.42 1.81
N ILE A 88 -0.53 -6.21 2.68
CA ILE A 88 -0.47 -5.20 3.74
C ILE A 88 0.45 -5.70 4.86
N ILE A 89 1.41 -4.89 5.26
CA ILE A 89 2.31 -5.14 6.41
C ILE A 89 1.86 -4.36 7.64
N SER A 90 1.44 -3.10 7.46
CA SER A 90 0.85 -2.28 8.52
C SER A 90 -0.18 -1.32 7.94
N ASN A 91 -1.26 -1.06 8.67
CA ASN A 91 -2.30 -0.13 8.24
C ASN A 91 -3.08 0.51 9.39
N THR A 92 -2.51 0.49 10.60
CA THR A 92 -3.17 1.03 11.79
C THR A 92 -2.70 2.45 12.06
N LEU A 93 -3.64 3.38 12.17
CA LEU A 93 -3.42 4.75 12.66
C LEU A 93 -3.85 4.80 14.13
N THR A 94 -2.99 5.37 14.98
CA THR A 94 -3.27 5.50 16.41
C THR A 94 -3.58 6.94 16.75
N ASN A 95 -4.57 7.15 17.63
CA ASN A 95 -4.94 8.47 18.09
C ASN A 95 -3.75 9.13 18.82
N ALA A 96 -3.37 10.34 18.41
CA ALA A 96 -2.25 11.07 19.00
C ALA A 96 -2.71 12.08 20.08
N SER A 97 -4.02 12.20 20.31
CA SER A 97 -4.64 13.10 21.28
C SER A 97 -4.76 12.49 22.69
N GLY A 98 -4.29 11.25 22.90
CA GLY A 98 -4.16 10.61 24.21
C GLY A 98 -5.16 9.49 24.50
N ASP A 99 -6.11 9.23 23.61
CA ASP A 99 -6.98 8.05 23.65
C ASP A 99 -6.28 6.86 22.95
N ALA A 100 -6.63 5.62 23.30
CA ALA A 100 -6.11 4.41 22.65
C ALA A 100 -6.83 4.04 21.35
N SER A 101 -7.87 4.79 20.96
CA SER A 101 -8.60 4.62 19.70
C SER A 101 -7.68 4.44 18.48
N THR A 102 -8.06 3.51 17.60
CA THR A 102 -7.35 3.27 16.33
C THR A 102 -8.28 3.33 15.12
N LEU A 103 -7.71 3.66 13.96
CA LEU A 103 -8.35 3.52 12.66
C LEU A 103 -7.51 2.56 11.81
N ASN A 104 -8.15 1.62 11.12
CA ASN A 104 -7.48 0.76 10.16
C ASN A 104 -7.78 1.21 8.74
N VAL A 105 -6.71 1.46 7.98
CA VAL A 105 -6.78 1.89 6.59
C VAL A 105 -6.94 0.67 5.68
N GLY A 106 -8.03 0.60 4.94
CA GLY A 106 -8.19 -0.35 3.84
C GLY A 106 -7.37 0.10 2.62
N VAL A 107 -6.75 -0.86 1.94
CA VAL A 107 -6.03 -0.65 0.68
C VAL A 107 -6.67 -1.55 -0.37
N ALA A 108 -7.02 -1.00 -1.53
CA ALA A 108 -7.63 -1.77 -2.61
C ALA A 108 -6.94 -1.54 -3.96
N TRP A 109 -6.78 -2.62 -4.69
CA TRP A 109 -6.30 -2.68 -6.07
C TRP A 109 -7.47 -3.00 -7.00
N ASN A 110 -7.83 -2.08 -7.89
CA ASN A 110 -8.93 -2.26 -8.85
C ASN A 110 -10.24 -2.79 -8.22
N GLY A 111 -10.54 -2.35 -6.99
CA GLY A 111 -11.72 -2.76 -6.22
C GLY A 111 -11.53 -4.01 -5.35
N THR A 112 -10.43 -4.75 -5.52
CA THR A 112 -10.08 -5.90 -4.67
C THR A 112 -9.30 -5.42 -3.45
N ALA A 113 -9.78 -5.75 -2.25
CA ALA A 113 -9.10 -5.40 -1.00
C ALA A 113 -7.81 -6.23 -0.84
N LEU A 114 -6.71 -5.55 -0.53
CA LEU A 114 -5.50 -6.22 -0.06
C LEU A 114 -5.70 -6.68 1.38
N THR A 115 -4.97 -7.72 1.77
CA THR A 115 -5.02 -8.27 3.13
C THR A 115 -3.62 -8.35 3.73
N ASN A 116 -3.54 -8.63 5.03
CA ASN A 116 -2.29 -8.93 5.72
C ASN A 116 -2.00 -10.44 5.82
N SER A 117 -2.90 -11.30 5.33
CA SER A 117 -2.80 -12.76 5.44
C SER A 117 -2.50 -13.47 4.13
N SER A 118 -2.76 -12.82 3.00
CA SER A 118 -2.53 -13.38 1.67
C SER A 118 -2.19 -12.29 0.67
N ASP A 119 -1.36 -12.69 -0.30
CA ASP A 119 -0.97 -11.88 -1.44
C ASP A 119 -2.16 -11.61 -2.36
N THR A 120 -2.24 -10.38 -2.85
CA THR A 120 -3.15 -9.96 -3.91
C THR A 120 -2.34 -9.81 -5.19
N VAL A 121 -2.72 -10.53 -6.24
CA VAL A 121 -2.08 -10.38 -7.56
C VAL A 121 -2.38 -8.99 -8.11
N LEU A 122 -1.31 -8.24 -8.40
CA LEU A 122 -1.42 -6.94 -9.07
C LEU A 122 -1.35 -7.13 -10.58
N VAL A 123 -0.34 -7.89 -11.03
CA VAL A 123 -0.17 -8.23 -12.44
C VAL A 123 0.42 -9.63 -12.61
N ASN A 124 -0.10 -10.37 -13.58
CA ASN A 124 0.49 -11.59 -14.13
C ASN A 124 -0.04 -11.83 -15.56
N SER A 125 0.30 -12.97 -16.17
CA SER A 125 -0.14 -13.34 -17.51
C SER A 125 -1.67 -13.41 -17.72
N SER A 126 -2.45 -13.48 -16.64
CA SER A 126 -3.92 -13.53 -16.68
C SER A 126 -4.62 -12.25 -16.20
N SER A 127 -3.89 -11.33 -15.57
CA SER A 127 -4.44 -10.10 -14.99
C SER A 127 -3.45 -8.98 -15.18
N THR A 128 -3.73 -8.02 -16.08
CA THR A 128 -2.76 -6.97 -16.43
C THR A 128 -3.20 -5.55 -16.04
N SER A 129 -4.39 -5.38 -15.49
CA SER A 129 -5.08 -4.09 -15.35
C SER A 129 -4.28 -3.02 -14.60
N GLY A 130 -3.63 -2.12 -15.34
CA GLY A 130 -2.97 -0.93 -14.82
C GLY A 130 -1.47 -1.05 -14.51
N LEU A 131 -0.81 -2.12 -14.96
CA LEU A 131 0.66 -2.33 -14.92
C LEU A 131 1.15 -3.13 -16.15
N GLU A 132 0.45 -2.99 -17.29
CA GLU A 132 0.66 -3.78 -18.50
C GLU A 132 2.09 -3.67 -19.05
N SER A 133 2.78 -2.54 -18.81
CA SER A 133 4.13 -2.29 -19.33
C SER A 133 5.16 -3.28 -18.77
N LEU A 134 4.89 -3.86 -17.60
CA LEU A 134 5.75 -4.86 -16.96
C LEU A 134 5.64 -6.23 -17.63
N MET A 135 4.54 -6.52 -18.32
CA MET A 135 4.24 -7.81 -18.96
C MET A 135 4.63 -7.87 -20.44
N VAL A 136 5.10 -6.76 -21.01
CA VAL A 136 5.51 -6.71 -22.41
C VAL A 136 6.76 -7.57 -22.63
N ASP A 137 6.84 -8.26 -23.76
CA ASP A 137 8.06 -8.99 -24.16
C ASP A 137 9.26 -8.02 -24.24
N GLY A 138 10.38 -8.45 -23.67
CA GLY A 138 11.56 -7.63 -23.41
C GLY A 138 11.52 -6.81 -22.12
N ALA A 139 10.37 -6.67 -21.44
CA ALA A 139 10.29 -5.95 -20.15
C ALA A 139 10.70 -6.84 -18.98
N TYR A 140 9.95 -7.90 -18.70
CA TYR A 140 10.29 -8.83 -17.63
C TYR A 140 11.36 -9.84 -18.04
N ASN A 141 11.49 -10.14 -19.34
CA ASN A 141 12.42 -11.13 -19.89
C ASN A 141 13.54 -10.52 -20.76
N GLY A 142 13.82 -9.21 -20.62
CA GLY A 142 14.93 -8.54 -21.31
C GLY A 142 16.09 -8.19 -20.38
N ALA A 143 17.08 -7.45 -20.91
CA ALA A 143 18.25 -7.01 -20.14
C ALA A 143 18.07 -5.65 -19.44
N ALA A 144 17.03 -4.89 -19.81
CA ALA A 144 16.83 -3.51 -19.37
C ALA A 144 15.92 -3.42 -18.12
N ARG A 145 15.91 -2.23 -17.50
CA ARG A 145 14.91 -1.88 -16.49
C ARG A 145 13.68 -1.31 -17.17
N VAL A 146 12.51 -1.68 -16.66
CA VAL A 146 11.22 -1.14 -17.10
C VAL A 146 10.45 -0.64 -15.89
N SER A 147 9.78 0.49 -16.06
CA SER A 147 8.99 1.13 -15.03
C SER A 147 7.54 1.28 -15.45
N ASP A 148 6.63 1.22 -14.49
CA ASP A 148 5.23 1.56 -14.66
C ASP A 148 4.70 2.25 -13.39
N GLN A 149 3.54 2.90 -13.48
CA GLN A 149 2.94 3.67 -12.41
C GLN A 149 1.48 3.31 -12.24
N SER A 150 1.03 3.22 -11.00
CA SER A 150 -0.38 2.99 -10.71
C SER A 150 -0.77 3.56 -9.35
N ASN A 151 -1.99 3.26 -8.90
CA ASN A 151 -2.48 3.73 -7.62
C ASN A 151 -3.23 2.64 -6.85
N PHE A 152 -3.19 2.74 -5.52
CA PHE A 152 -4.15 2.05 -4.66
C PHE A 152 -5.23 3.02 -4.20
N LYS A 153 -6.43 2.48 -3.98
CA LYS A 153 -7.50 3.18 -3.28
C LYS A 153 -7.36 2.95 -1.78
N PHE A 154 -7.23 4.03 -1.01
CA PHE A 154 -7.17 3.99 0.44
C PHE A 154 -8.48 4.51 1.06
N THR A 155 -8.97 3.80 2.08
CA THR A 155 -10.19 4.14 2.83
C THR A 155 -10.00 3.86 4.31
N ILE A 156 -10.83 4.44 5.18
CA ILE A 156 -10.94 3.94 6.57
C ILE A 156 -11.89 2.75 6.57
N ALA A 157 -11.32 1.55 6.74
CA ALA A 157 -12.05 0.29 6.65
C ALA A 157 -12.71 -0.12 7.96
N SER A 158 -12.06 0.18 9.09
CA SER A 158 -12.61 -0.06 10.43
C SER A 158 -11.98 0.86 11.47
N ALA A 159 -12.56 0.86 12.67
CA ALA A 159 -12.08 1.63 13.80
C ALA A 159 -12.26 0.88 15.12
N THR A 160 -11.49 1.28 16.12
CA THR A 160 -11.70 0.89 17.52
C THR A 160 -11.82 2.13 18.41
N SER A 161 -12.60 2.03 19.48
CA SER A 161 -12.74 3.13 20.44
C SER A 161 -11.57 3.21 21.42
N ASP A 162 -10.90 2.09 21.72
CA ASP A 162 -9.89 1.98 22.78
C ASP A 162 -8.67 1.11 22.37
N GLY A 163 -8.52 0.84 21.07
CA GLY A 163 -7.50 -0.05 20.52
C GLY A 163 -7.94 -1.51 20.42
N SER A 164 -9.10 -1.89 20.97
CA SER A 164 -9.60 -3.27 20.95
C SER A 164 -11.07 -3.38 20.56
N GLN A 165 -11.94 -2.55 21.15
CA GLN A 165 -13.38 -2.59 20.92
C GLN A 165 -13.70 -1.99 19.55
N ALA A 166 -14.13 -2.84 18.62
CA ALA A 166 -14.52 -2.42 17.28
C ALA A 166 -15.73 -1.47 17.31
N VAL A 167 -15.68 -0.47 16.43
CA VAL A 167 -16.74 0.53 16.22
C VAL A 167 -17.22 0.43 14.79
N THR A 168 -18.53 0.28 14.60
CA THR A 168 -19.18 0.22 13.28
C THR A 168 -19.79 1.55 12.86
N ASP A 169 -20.02 2.47 13.81
CA ASP A 169 -20.48 3.84 13.57
C ASP A 169 -19.39 4.83 13.97
N TYR A 170 -18.68 5.37 12.97
CA TYR A 170 -17.59 6.33 13.19
C TYR A 170 -18.03 7.63 13.88
N SER A 171 -19.33 7.94 13.92
CA SER A 171 -19.83 9.08 14.68
C SER A 171 -19.62 8.92 16.19
N ALA A 172 -19.52 7.68 16.68
CA ALA A 172 -19.28 7.37 18.09
C ALA A 172 -17.82 7.55 18.54
N LEU A 173 -16.87 7.71 17.60
CA LEU A 173 -15.48 8.03 17.94
C LEU A 173 -15.40 9.45 18.51
N PRO A 174 -14.51 9.73 19.48
CA PRO A 174 -14.26 11.10 19.91
C PRO A 174 -13.67 11.92 18.76
N ASP A 175 -13.82 13.24 18.82
CA ASP A 175 -13.04 14.13 17.94
C ASP A 175 -11.55 13.95 18.25
N GLY A 176 -10.71 13.97 17.22
CA GLY A 176 -9.33 13.56 17.38
C GLY A 176 -8.53 13.52 16.09
N TYR A 177 -7.24 13.23 16.28
CA TYR A 177 -6.26 13.10 15.22
C TYR A 177 -5.54 11.75 15.34
N TRP A 178 -5.58 10.95 14.28
CA TRP A 178 -4.90 9.66 14.19
C TRP A 178 -3.75 9.77 13.18
N THR A 179 -2.65 9.09 13.49
CA THR A 179 -1.45 9.09 12.65
C THR A 179 -0.82 7.70 12.63
N GLY A 180 -0.18 7.35 11.53
CA GLY A 180 0.54 6.11 11.38
C GLY A 180 1.03 5.90 9.95
N ASP A 181 1.68 4.76 9.72
CA ASP A 181 2.18 4.38 8.40
C ASP A 181 1.32 3.27 7.82
N VAL A 182 0.91 3.43 6.56
CA VAL A 182 0.38 2.33 5.76
C VAL A 182 1.53 1.75 4.94
N LYS A 183 1.84 0.47 5.16
CA LYS A 183 2.95 -0.24 4.51
C LYS A 183 2.41 -1.39 3.68
N VAL A 184 2.76 -1.40 2.40
CA VAL A 184 2.43 -2.46 1.46
C VAL A 184 3.73 -3.07 0.95
N GLN A 185 3.87 -4.38 1.13
CA GLN A 185 4.93 -5.16 0.52
C GLN A 185 4.51 -5.57 -0.88
N PHE A 186 5.44 -5.48 -1.82
CA PHE A 186 5.33 -5.97 -3.18
C PHE A 186 6.29 -7.14 -3.35
N ASN A 187 5.83 -8.24 -3.94
CA ASN A 187 6.66 -9.40 -4.25
C ASN A 187 6.62 -9.64 -5.76
N ALA A 188 7.79 -9.62 -6.40
CA ALA A 188 7.97 -9.86 -7.82
C ALA A 188 8.61 -11.23 -8.02
N THR A 189 8.06 -12.03 -8.92
CA THR A 189 8.50 -13.38 -9.25
C THR A 189 8.69 -13.52 -10.76
N TRP A 190 9.88 -13.95 -11.18
CA TRP A 190 10.17 -14.34 -12.56
C TRP A 190 10.27 -15.85 -12.65
N THR A 191 9.36 -16.45 -13.40
CA THR A 191 9.38 -17.90 -13.62
C THR A 191 10.43 -18.24 -14.66
N THR A 192 11.31 -19.19 -14.34
CA THR A 192 12.33 -19.66 -15.28
C THR A 192 12.04 -21.10 -15.74
N PRO A 193 12.39 -21.50 -16.97
CA PRO A 193 12.22 -22.87 -17.42
C PRO A 193 12.91 -23.85 -16.47
N SER A 194 12.18 -24.88 -16.05
CA SER A 194 12.80 -26.04 -15.40
C SER A 194 13.69 -26.75 -16.42
N ALA A 195 14.89 -27.16 -15.98
CA ALA A 195 15.85 -27.91 -16.80
C ALA A 195 15.36 -29.31 -17.19
#